data_AF-A0AAE0WBR7-F1
#
_entry.id   AF-A0AAE0WBR7-F1
#
_cell.length_a   1.000
_cell.length_b   1.000
_cell.length_c   1.000
_cell.angle_alpha   90.00
_cell.angle_beta   90.00
_cell.angle_gamma   90.00
#
_symmetry.space_group_name_H-M   'P 1'
#
loop_
_entity.id
_entity.type
_entity.pdbx_description
1 polymer ?
#
loop_
_entity_poly.entity_id
_entity_poly.type
_entity_poly.pdbx_seq_one_letter_code
_entity_poly.pdbx_strand_id
1 'polypeptide(L)'
;MNGLKYARPGHGFVPNFNLTQKTDVNGQKEHQLFTYIKSECPTAANRFVQPILYEPIYTSDVRWNFEKFLIGRDGRPVFRYASTIDPRTSQMIDADIAAEIKKTIHGHSLDHGKTDIVVG
;
A
#
# COMPACT_ATOMS: atom_id res chain seq x y z
N MET A 1 12.20 2.08 21.85
CA MET A 1 11.13 3.02 22.27
C MET A 1 10.07 3.06 21.17
N ASN A 2 8.79 2.94 21.49
CA ASN A 2 7.72 2.96 20.47
C ASN A 2 7.46 4.40 19.98
N GLY A 3 8.02 4.75 18.81
CA GLY A 3 7.94 6.09 18.25
C GLY A 3 6.51 6.52 17.90
N LEU A 4 5.65 5.61 17.48
CA LEU A 4 4.25 5.90 17.17
C LEU A 4 3.47 6.31 18.42
N LYS A 5 3.73 5.62 19.54
CA LYS A 5 3.07 5.87 20.83
C LYS A 5 3.54 7.15 21.53
N TYR A 6 4.83 7.45 21.42
CA TYR A 6 5.48 8.48 22.26
C TYR A 6 6.06 9.69 21.52
N ALA A 7 6.27 9.62 20.20
CA ALA A 7 6.88 10.72 19.44
C ALA A 7 5.93 11.30 18.39
N ARG A 8 5.53 10.50 17.40
CA ARG A 8 4.60 10.93 16.34
C ARG A 8 3.89 9.70 15.75
N PRO A 9 2.55 9.65 15.73
CA PRO A 9 1.60 10.68 16.15
C PRO A 9 1.65 11.06 17.64
N GLY A 10 2.21 10.19 18.49
CA GLY A 10 2.31 10.45 19.94
C GLY A 10 0.97 10.21 20.63
N HIS A 11 0.80 10.80 21.82
CA HIS A 11 -0.47 10.77 22.58
C HIS A 11 -1.03 9.36 22.85
N GLY A 12 -0.16 8.35 22.99
CA GLY A 12 -0.61 6.98 23.23
C GLY A 12 -1.13 6.26 21.99
N PHE A 13 -0.92 6.80 20.79
CA PHE A 13 -1.38 6.21 19.54
C PHE A 13 -0.83 4.79 19.34
N VAL A 14 -1.74 3.87 18.99
CA VAL A 14 -1.44 2.48 18.65
C VAL A 14 -2.19 2.14 17.37
N PRO A 15 -1.50 1.72 16.29
CA PRO A 15 -2.16 1.22 15.08
C PRO A 15 -3.10 0.06 15.40
N ASN A 16 -4.28 0.05 14.79
CA ASN A 16 -5.24 -1.05 14.87
C ASN A 16 -5.07 -2.08 13.74
N PHE A 17 -3.91 -2.07 13.09
CA PHE A 17 -3.53 -2.98 12.01
C PHE A 17 -2.08 -3.45 12.23
N ASN A 18 -1.72 -4.54 11.56
CA ASN A 18 -0.40 -5.14 11.70
C ASN A 18 0.67 -4.27 11.02
N LEU A 19 1.76 -4.02 11.73
CA LEU A 19 2.97 -3.45 11.15
C LEU A 19 3.94 -4.58 10.82
N THR A 20 4.57 -4.47 9.65
CA THR A 20 5.62 -5.39 9.21
C THR A 20 7.01 -4.85 9.60
N GLN A 21 8.03 -5.68 9.45
CA GLN A 21 9.42 -5.23 9.60
C GLN A 21 9.77 -4.19 8.52
N LYS A 22 10.59 -3.21 8.88
CA LYS A 22 11.15 -2.26 7.92
C LYS A 22 11.91 -3.00 6.81
N THR A 23 11.55 -2.69 5.56
CA THR A 23 12.20 -3.24 4.37
C THR A 23 12.36 -2.15 3.30
N ASP A 24 13.24 -2.38 2.34
CA ASP A 24 13.36 -1.53 1.16
C ASP A 24 12.22 -1.85 0.18
N VAL A 25 11.65 -0.80 -0.42
CA VAL A 25 10.54 -0.88 -1.39
C VAL A 25 10.98 -0.58 -2.83
N ASN A 26 12.17 0.01 -2.97
CA ASN A 26 12.81 0.33 -4.25
C ASN A 26 14.30 -0.01 -4.19
N GLY A 27 14.94 -0.03 -5.35
CA GLY A 27 16.38 -0.24 -5.49
C GLY A 27 16.78 -1.72 -5.41
N GLN A 28 18.10 -1.97 -5.43
CA GLN A 28 18.66 -3.31 -5.59
C GLN A 28 18.23 -4.32 -4.50
N LYS A 29 17.87 -3.83 -3.31
CA LYS A 29 17.49 -4.65 -2.15
C LYS A 29 15.99 -4.65 -1.87
N GLU A 30 15.18 -4.18 -2.83
CA GLU A 30 13.74 -4.14 -2.63
C GLU A 30 13.15 -5.53 -2.33
N HIS A 31 12.14 -5.55 -1.49
CA HIS A 31 11.44 -6.78 -1.18
C HIS A 31 10.65 -7.30 -2.39
N GLN A 32 10.66 -8.61 -2.63
CA GLN A 32 10.03 -9.24 -3.81
C GLN A 32 8.53 -8.91 -3.95
N LEU A 33 7.82 -8.76 -2.82
CA LEU A 33 6.44 -8.28 -2.82
C LEU A 33 6.31 -6.91 -3.52
N PHE A 34 7.21 -5.97 -3.24
CA PHE A 34 7.20 -4.65 -3.87
C PHE A 34 7.57 -4.72 -5.35
N THR A 35 8.48 -5.63 -5.75
CA THR A 35 8.74 -5.90 -7.17
C THR A 35 7.47 -6.32 -7.90
N TYR A 36 6.72 -7.28 -7.33
CA TYR A 36 5.47 -7.78 -7.90
C TYR A 36 4.39 -6.71 -7.97
N ILE A 37 4.06 -6.03 -6.87
CA ILE A 37 2.95 -5.07 -6.89
C ILE A 37 3.24 -3.83 -7.74
N LYS A 38 4.52 -3.44 -7.90
CA LYS A 38 4.92 -2.35 -8.79
C LYS A 38 4.85 -2.73 -10.26
N SER A 39 4.97 -4.01 -10.63
CA SER A 39 4.89 -4.45 -12.03
C SER A 39 3.46 -4.53 -12.55
N GLU A 40 2.49 -4.81 -11.68
CA GLU A 40 1.09 -5.00 -12.07
C GLU A 40 0.29 -3.69 -12.18
N CYS A 41 0.73 -2.62 -11.52
CA CYS A 41 0.00 -1.34 -11.51
C CYS A 41 0.81 -0.20 -12.14
N PRO A 42 0.21 0.61 -13.03
CA PRO A 42 0.85 1.81 -13.52
C PRO A 42 1.14 2.79 -12.38
N THR A 43 2.16 3.61 -12.57
CA THR A 43 2.63 4.55 -11.54
C THR A 43 1.56 5.56 -11.17
N ALA A 44 1.34 5.79 -9.87
CA ALA A 44 0.33 6.74 -9.41
C ALA A 44 0.79 8.21 -9.47
N ALA A 45 2.09 8.48 -9.68
CA ALA A 45 2.60 9.84 -9.85
C ALA A 45 3.80 9.92 -10.81
N ASN A 46 3.85 11.02 -11.56
CA ASN A 46 4.83 11.22 -12.63
C ASN A 46 6.18 11.77 -12.17
N ARG A 47 6.30 12.21 -10.91
CA ARG A 47 7.51 12.85 -10.38
C ARG A 47 8.03 12.10 -9.16
N PHE A 48 9.34 11.91 -9.14
CA PHE A 48 10.06 11.49 -7.94
C PHE A 48 10.28 12.69 -7.01
N VAL A 49 10.21 12.43 -5.70
CA VAL A 49 10.70 13.37 -4.70
C VAL A 49 12.21 13.21 -4.59
N GLN A 50 12.94 14.32 -4.65
CA GLN A 50 14.41 14.35 -4.59
C GLN A 50 14.92 14.72 -3.19
N PRO A 51 16.13 14.29 -2.80
CA PRO A 51 17.03 13.40 -3.56
C PRO A 51 16.61 11.92 -3.47
N ILE A 52 16.82 11.18 -4.56
CA ILE A 52 16.70 9.71 -4.57
C ILE A 52 17.95 9.10 -3.90
N LEU A 53 17.73 8.21 -2.93
CA LEU A 53 18.78 7.62 -2.07
C LEU A 53 18.97 6.10 -2.31
N TYR A 54 18.57 5.61 -3.47
CA TYR A 54 18.66 4.20 -3.83
C TYR A 54 18.95 4.05 -5.33
N GLU A 55 19.49 2.90 -5.72
CA GLU A 55 19.74 2.51 -7.11
C GLU A 55 19.49 1.00 -7.29
N PRO A 56 19.17 0.54 -8.51
CA PRO A 56 18.81 1.33 -9.69
C PRO A 56 17.44 2.00 -9.55
N ILE A 57 17.15 2.98 -10.42
CA ILE A 57 15.89 3.71 -10.46
C ILE A 57 15.03 3.16 -11.60
N TYR A 58 13.79 2.80 -11.31
CA TYR A 58 12.83 2.32 -12.30
C TYR A 58 11.63 3.24 -12.41
N THR A 59 11.04 3.33 -13.60
CA THR A 59 9.81 4.11 -13.79
C THR A 59 8.70 3.64 -12.87
N SER A 60 8.60 2.35 -12.55
CA SER A 60 7.58 1.77 -11.67
C SER A 60 7.77 2.06 -10.16
N ASP A 61 8.89 2.66 -9.75
CA ASP A 61 9.23 2.83 -8.33
C ASP A 61 8.18 3.58 -7.50
N VAL A 62 8.08 3.22 -6.22
CA VAL A 62 7.30 3.96 -5.22
C VAL A 62 7.87 5.37 -5.08
N ARG A 63 7.01 6.37 -5.14
CA ARG A 63 7.40 7.78 -5.24
C ARG A 63 7.66 8.43 -3.89
N TRP A 64 6.90 8.02 -2.87
CA TRP A 64 7.03 8.57 -1.51
C TRP A 64 6.35 7.70 -0.46
N ASN A 65 6.55 8.06 0.81
CA ASN A 65 5.83 7.48 1.94
C ASN A 65 4.31 7.63 1.75
N PHE A 66 3.54 6.64 2.21
CA PHE A 66 2.08 6.56 2.10
C PHE A 66 1.52 6.39 0.68
N GLU A 67 2.29 5.84 -0.26
CA GLU A 67 1.73 5.30 -1.50
C GLU A 67 0.98 3.98 -1.20
N LYS A 68 -0.19 3.79 -1.83
CA LYS A 68 -1.14 2.75 -1.40
C LYS A 68 -1.43 1.81 -2.56
N PHE A 69 -1.65 0.55 -2.25
CA PHE A 69 -2.01 -0.49 -3.22
C PHE A 69 -3.27 -1.18 -2.73
N LEU A 70 -4.29 -1.29 -3.60
CA LEU A 70 -5.44 -2.15 -3.35
C LEU A 70 -5.17 -3.52 -3.94
N ILE A 71 -5.16 -4.55 -3.09
CA ILE A 71 -4.96 -5.93 -3.49
C ILE A 71 -6.31 -6.65 -3.43
N GLY A 72 -6.68 -7.30 -4.53
CA GLY A 72 -7.88 -8.12 -4.63
C GLY A 72 -7.78 -9.38 -3.79
N ARG A 73 -8.92 -10.03 -3.55
CA ARG A 73 -8.98 -11.28 -2.77
C ARG A 73 -8.26 -12.45 -3.44
N ASP A 74 -8.05 -12.36 -4.74
CA ASP A 74 -7.25 -13.29 -5.54
C ASP A 74 -5.73 -13.04 -5.43
N GLY A 75 -5.32 -12.06 -4.63
CA GLY A 75 -3.92 -11.67 -4.43
C GLY A 75 -3.37 -10.73 -5.52
N ARG A 76 -4.21 -10.30 -6.48
CA ARG A 76 -3.76 -9.43 -7.58
C ARG A 76 -3.88 -7.96 -7.21
N PRO A 77 -2.86 -7.12 -7.50
CA PRO A 77 -2.99 -5.68 -7.41
C PRO A 77 -4.07 -5.14 -8.37
N VAL A 78 -4.97 -4.32 -7.86
CA VAL A 78 -6.09 -3.75 -8.63
C VAL A 78 -5.87 -2.26 -8.87
N PHE A 79 -5.50 -1.52 -7.83
CA PHE A 79 -5.27 -0.08 -7.91
C PHE A 79 -4.02 0.34 -7.14
N ARG A 80 -3.45 1.47 -7.58
CA ARG A 80 -2.30 2.12 -6.96
C ARG A 80 -2.61 3.61 -6.82
N TYR A 81 -2.51 4.13 -5.59
CA TYR A 81 -2.88 5.49 -5.25
C TYR A 81 -1.67 6.29 -4.78
N ALA A 82 -1.57 7.53 -5.26
CA ALA A 82 -0.47 8.43 -4.93
C ALA A 82 -0.44 8.75 -3.42
N SER A 83 0.75 9.12 -2.93
CA SER A 83 0.97 9.53 -1.53
C SER A 83 0.12 10.73 -1.10
N THR A 84 -0.23 11.60 -2.05
CA THR A 84 -1.04 12.81 -1.81
C THR A 84 -2.52 12.54 -1.59
N ILE A 85 -3.01 11.34 -1.92
CA ILE A 85 -4.41 10.96 -1.70
C ILE A 85 -4.59 10.60 -0.22
N ASP A 86 -5.42 11.35 0.50
CA ASP A 86 -5.78 11.05 1.89
C ASP A 86 -6.79 9.88 1.92
N PRO A 87 -6.44 8.73 2.52
CA PRO A 87 -7.33 7.57 2.54
C PRO A 87 -8.58 7.78 3.42
N ARG A 88 -8.63 8.83 4.25
CA ARG A 88 -9.76 9.10 5.15
C ARG A 88 -10.89 9.86 4.46
N THR A 89 -10.60 10.53 3.35
CA THR A 89 -11.54 11.46 2.69
C THR A 89 -11.72 11.13 1.21
N SER A 90 -10.97 10.18 0.67
CA SER A 90 -11.03 9.81 -0.73
C SER A 90 -12.22 8.91 -1.03
N GLN A 91 -13.28 9.51 -1.60
CA GLN A 91 -14.44 8.78 -2.10
C GLN A 91 -14.08 7.75 -3.18
N MET A 92 -12.99 7.97 -3.92
CA MET A 92 -12.49 7.04 -4.93
C MET A 92 -11.96 5.75 -4.28
N ILE A 93 -11.12 5.87 -3.24
CA ILE A 93 -10.61 4.70 -2.50
C ILE A 93 -11.77 3.91 -1.90
N ASP A 94 -12.75 4.60 -1.28
CA ASP A 94 -13.92 3.94 -0.70
C ASP A 94 -14.76 3.18 -1.75
N ALA A 95 -14.96 3.79 -2.92
CA ALA A 95 -15.70 3.19 -4.02
C ALA A 95 -14.99 1.95 -4.58
N ASP A 96 -13.67 2.03 -4.77
CA ASP A 96 -12.86 0.93 -5.29
C ASP A 96 -12.84 -0.26 -4.29
N ILE A 97 -12.66 0.01 -3.00
CA ILE A 97 -12.75 -1.01 -1.95
C ILE A 97 -14.14 -1.66 -1.93
N ALA A 98 -15.20 -0.86 -1.98
CA ALA A 98 -16.57 -1.37 -2.00
C ALA A 98 -16.85 -2.23 -3.24
N ALA A 99 -16.27 -1.88 -4.40
CA ALA A 99 -16.37 -2.67 -5.62
C ALA A 99 -15.66 -4.03 -5.48
N GLU A 100 -14.44 -4.06 -4.93
CA GLU A 100 -13.72 -5.32 -4.69
C GLU A 100 -14.44 -6.23 -3.69
N ILE A 101 -15.03 -5.64 -2.64
CA ILE A 101 -15.85 -6.41 -1.68
C ILE A 101 -17.09 -6.98 -2.38
N LYS A 102 -17.76 -6.24 -3.26
CA LYS A 102 -18.96 -6.74 -3.99
C LYS A 102 -18.65 -7.88 -4.95
N LYS A 103 -17.48 -7.88 -5.60
CA LYS A 103 -17.04 -9.01 -6.46
C LYS A 103 -17.04 -10.34 -5.69
N THR A 104 -16.72 -10.28 -4.40
CA THR A 104 -16.71 -11.44 -3.50
C THR A 104 -18.11 -12.04 -3.27
N ILE A 105 -19.18 -11.23 -3.33
CA ILE A 105 -20.55 -11.70 -3.04
C ILE A 105 -21.11 -12.57 -4.19
N HIS A 106 -20.58 -12.42 -5.41
CA HIS A 106 -21.10 -13.08 -6.61
C HIS A 106 -20.20 -14.20 -7.16
N GLY A 107 -19.09 -14.51 -6.48
CA GLY A 107 -18.11 -15.50 -6.96
C GLY A 107 -17.49 -16.32 -5.84
N HIS A 108 -17.87 -17.60 -5.79
CA HIS A 108 -17.20 -18.71 -5.09
C HIS A 108 -17.07 -18.65 -3.54
N SER A 109 -17.84 -19.54 -2.91
CA SER A 109 -17.55 -20.06 -1.57
C SER A 109 -16.17 -20.70 -1.52
N LEU A 110 -15.20 -20.07 -0.86
CA LEU A 110 -14.05 -20.73 -0.24
C LEU A 110 -13.63 -19.98 1.03
N ASP A 111 -13.79 -20.71 2.14
CA ASP A 111 -13.14 -20.74 3.46
C ASP A 111 -12.57 -19.47 4.12
N HIS A 112 -12.70 -19.47 5.44
CA HIS A 112 -12.41 -18.39 6.38
C HIS A 112 -10.92 -18.01 6.43
N GLY A 113 -10.59 -16.83 5.92
CA GLY A 113 -9.31 -16.17 6.14
C GLY A 113 -9.50 -14.65 6.11
N LYS A 114 -9.08 -13.97 7.17
CA LYS A 114 -9.20 -12.52 7.38
C LYS A 114 -8.65 -11.73 6.19
N THR A 115 -9.41 -10.75 5.72
CA THR A 115 -8.92 -9.76 4.75
C THR A 115 -7.88 -8.89 5.43
N ASP A 116 -6.60 -9.05 5.09
CA ASP A 116 -5.53 -8.15 5.52
C ASP A 116 -5.44 -6.97 4.52
N ILE A 117 -5.77 -5.77 4.99
CA ILE A 117 -5.46 -4.53 4.27
C ILE A 117 -4.06 -4.11 4.71
N VAL A 118 -3.08 -4.19 3.82
CA VAL A 118 -1.76 -3.59 4.02
C VAL A 118 -1.84 -2.14 3.58
N VAL A 119 -2.05 -1.23 4.54
CA VAL A 119 -1.82 0.21 4.32
C VAL A 119 -0.45 0.55 4.91
N GLY A 120 0.50 0.90 4.03
CA GLY A 120 1.80 1.48 4.39
C GLY A 120 1.79 3.00 4.38
#